data_AF-A0A8S1YKA1-F1
#
_entry.id   AF-A0A8S1YKA1-F1
#
_cell.length_a   1.000
_cell.length_b   1.000
_cell.length_c   1.000
_cell.angle_alpha   90.00
_cell.angle_beta   90.00
_cell.angle_gamma   90.00
#
_symmetry.space_group_name_H-M   'P 1'
#
loop_
_entity.id
_entity.type
_entity.pdbx_description
1 polymer ?
#
loop_
_entity_poly.entity_id
_entity_poly.type
_entity_poly.pdbx_seq_one_letter_code
_entity_poly.pdbx_strand_id
1 'polypeptide(L)'
;MLIFLIIFFQTFSFLANSISNCKFWGFPQLINKFNLRGHYQDVASEFNGAFIKSARYNIFVGPPLNISPLRYQLYYVNNTYGHMYTDTSIDIQFSQAYEINQIIVWLYDIDGRNHCFKIIAIDQYNQETELFQGLNLIGMVKITFQDQIIQTVKIVNLPGGTSSKLAIIKISAFYANWNLI
;
A
#
# COMPACT_ATOMS: atom_id res chain seq x y z
N MET A 1 -63.48 -1.20 20.83
CA MET A 1 -62.27 -2.01 20.59
C MET A 1 -61.79 -1.97 19.13
N LEU A 2 -62.68 -2.06 18.13
CA LEU A 2 -62.31 -2.07 16.70
C LEU A 2 -61.63 -0.78 16.19
N ILE A 3 -62.06 0.40 16.68
CA ILE A 3 -61.55 1.71 16.23
C ILE A 3 -60.09 1.95 16.68
N PHE A 4 -59.72 1.44 17.87
CA PHE A 4 -58.35 1.55 18.39
C PHE A 4 -57.35 0.72 17.56
N LEU A 5 -57.80 -0.41 17.02
CA LEU A 5 -56.96 -1.30 16.20
C LEU A 5 -56.63 -0.68 14.84
N ILE A 6 -57.60 0.02 14.23
CA ILE A 6 -57.44 0.68 12.92
C ILE A 6 -56.46 1.85 13.02
N ILE A 7 -56.56 2.66 14.08
CA ILE A 7 -55.64 3.78 14.31
C ILE A 7 -54.21 3.25 14.55
N PHE A 8 -54.05 2.14 15.28
CA PHE A 8 -52.75 1.53 15.53
C PHE A 8 -52.09 0.98 14.26
N PHE A 9 -52.87 0.41 13.33
CA PHE A 9 -52.33 -0.04 12.04
C PHE A 9 -51.95 1.11 11.11
N GLN A 10 -52.70 2.21 11.10
CA GLN A 10 -52.39 3.37 10.26
C GLN A 10 -51.14 4.12 10.73
N THR A 11 -50.89 4.22 12.04
CA THR A 11 -49.66 4.85 12.56
C THR A 11 -48.41 4.00 12.31
N PHE A 12 -48.51 2.67 12.39
CA PHE A 12 -47.41 1.77 12.02
C PHE A 12 -47.07 1.85 10.52
N SER A 13 -48.08 1.98 9.67
CA SER A 13 -47.91 2.11 8.22
C SER A 13 -47.19 3.41 7.83
N PHE A 14 -47.43 4.49 8.59
CA PHE A 14 -46.78 5.79 8.37
C PHE A 14 -45.31 5.80 8.83
N LEU A 15 -45.00 5.11 9.94
CA LEU A 15 -43.62 4.91 10.42
C LEU A 15 -42.80 3.98 9.51
N ALA A 16 -43.42 2.94 8.94
CA ALA A 16 -42.74 2.04 8.02
C ALA A 16 -42.39 2.72 6.68
N ASN A 17 -43.23 3.65 6.22
CA ASN A 17 -43.00 4.41 4.98
C ASN A 17 -42.05 5.60 5.14
N SER A 18 -41.81 6.08 6.38
CA SER A 18 -40.81 7.12 6.64
C SER A 18 -39.39 6.55 6.79
N ILE A 19 -39.25 5.27 7.12
CA ILE A 19 -37.94 4.57 7.21
C ILE A 19 -37.44 4.14 5.82
N SER A 20 -38.34 3.83 4.88
CA SER A 20 -37.98 3.33 3.54
C SER A 20 -37.47 4.39 2.56
N ASN A 21 -37.52 5.68 2.93
CA ASN A 21 -37.00 6.79 2.12
C ASN A 21 -35.71 7.43 2.66
N CYS A 22 -35.08 6.83 3.68
CA CYS A 22 -33.70 7.15 4.03
C CYS A 22 -32.75 6.53 3.00
N LYS A 23 -32.80 6.97 1.73
CA LYS A 23 -31.70 6.74 0.80
C LYS A 23 -30.51 7.50 1.36
N PHE A 24 -29.61 6.79 2.01
CA PHE A 24 -28.39 7.33 2.63
C PHE A 24 -27.40 7.68 1.49
N TRP A 25 -27.61 8.84 0.86
CA TRP A 25 -26.94 9.32 -0.36
C TRP A 25 -25.41 9.49 -0.28
N GLY A 26 -24.75 9.02 0.79
CA GLY A 26 -23.29 9.05 0.95
C GLY A 26 -22.60 7.69 1.03
N PHE A 27 -23.33 6.59 1.21
CA PHE A 27 -22.73 5.27 1.47
C PHE A 27 -21.89 4.72 0.31
N PRO A 28 -22.34 4.80 -0.97
CA PRO A 28 -21.56 4.30 -2.10
C PRO A 28 -20.22 5.03 -2.30
N GLN A 29 -20.21 6.35 -2.05
CA GLN A 29 -18.99 7.17 -2.19
C GLN A 29 -17.97 6.84 -1.09
N LEU A 30 -18.44 6.57 0.13
CA LEU A 30 -17.59 6.14 1.25
C LEU A 30 -17.00 4.75 1.01
N ILE A 31 -17.81 3.79 0.53
CA ILE A 31 -17.32 2.45 0.16
C ILE A 31 -16.26 2.55 -0.94
N ASN A 32 -16.50 3.34 -1.99
CA ASN A 32 -15.54 3.50 -3.08
C ASN A 32 -14.22 4.10 -2.59
N LYS A 33 -14.27 5.14 -1.74
CA LYS A 33 -13.05 5.71 -1.12
C LYS A 33 -12.33 4.69 -0.24
N PHE A 34 -13.07 3.93 0.56
CA PHE A 34 -12.50 2.93 1.45
C PHE A 34 -11.80 1.79 0.69
N ASN A 35 -12.40 1.33 -0.41
CA ASN A 35 -11.81 0.35 -1.31
C ASN A 35 -10.54 0.89 -1.99
N LEU A 36 -10.59 2.13 -2.50
CA LEU A 36 -9.44 2.80 -3.10
C LEU A 36 -8.30 2.97 -2.10
N ARG A 37 -8.58 3.25 -0.83
CA ARG A 37 -7.54 3.40 0.22
C ARG A 37 -7.00 2.08 0.76
N GLY A 38 -7.42 0.94 0.19
CA GLY A 38 -6.97 -0.38 0.61
C GLY A 38 -7.27 -0.66 2.09
N HIS A 39 -8.38 -0.15 2.63
CA HIS A 39 -8.75 -0.34 4.04
C HIS A 39 -7.66 0.13 5.03
N TYR A 40 -6.81 1.09 4.65
CA TYR A 40 -5.65 1.55 5.44
C TYR A 40 -4.60 0.45 5.69
N GLN A 41 -4.60 -0.60 4.87
CA GLN A 41 -3.67 -1.73 4.95
C GLN A 41 -2.51 -1.58 3.97
N ASP A 42 -1.47 -2.39 4.16
CA ASP A 42 -0.30 -2.46 3.29
C ASP A 42 -0.67 -3.07 1.92
N VAL A 43 -1.03 -2.23 0.95
CA VAL A 43 -1.42 -2.66 -0.40
C VAL A 43 -0.25 -3.19 -1.22
N ALA A 44 1.00 -2.94 -0.80
CA ALA A 44 2.18 -3.53 -1.43
C ALA A 44 2.41 -4.98 -1.01
N SER A 45 1.64 -5.51 -0.07
CA SER A 45 1.82 -6.89 0.39
C SER A 45 1.34 -7.92 -0.65
N GLU A 46 2.11 -8.99 -0.82
CA GLU A 46 1.70 -10.18 -1.58
C GLU A 46 0.38 -10.79 -1.07
N PHE A 47 0.13 -10.68 0.24
CA PHE A 47 -1.14 -11.12 0.85
C PHE A 47 -2.35 -10.36 0.27
N ASN A 48 -2.14 -9.10 -0.14
CA ASN A 48 -3.15 -8.23 -0.76
C ASN A 48 -3.11 -8.27 -2.30
N GLY A 49 -2.37 -9.22 -2.87
CA GLY A 49 -2.30 -9.48 -4.30
C GLY A 49 -1.30 -8.61 -5.08
N ALA A 50 -0.44 -7.85 -4.39
CA ALA A 50 0.67 -7.17 -5.06
C ALA A 50 1.73 -8.16 -5.51
N PHE A 51 2.43 -7.84 -6.59
CA PHE A 51 3.52 -8.67 -7.11
C PHE A 51 4.64 -7.83 -7.71
N ILE A 52 5.83 -8.42 -7.78
CA ILE A 52 7.00 -7.77 -8.37
C ILE A 52 7.07 -8.10 -9.86
N LYS A 53 6.68 -7.15 -10.72
CA LYS A 53 6.71 -7.30 -12.19
C LYS A 53 8.13 -7.51 -12.72
N SER A 54 9.12 -6.87 -12.09
CA SER A 54 10.54 -7.01 -12.46
C SER A 54 11.27 -8.15 -11.75
N ALA A 55 10.57 -9.11 -11.13
CA ALA A 55 11.17 -10.14 -10.27
C ALA A 55 12.31 -10.92 -10.95
N ARG A 56 12.21 -11.16 -12.27
CA ARG A 56 13.21 -11.90 -13.05
C ARG A 56 14.57 -11.20 -13.13
N TYR A 57 14.63 -9.91 -12.85
CA TYR A 57 15.85 -9.09 -12.89
C TYR A 57 16.42 -8.81 -11.48
N ASN A 58 15.76 -9.34 -10.44
CA ASN A 58 16.14 -9.13 -9.05
C ASN A 58 16.68 -10.44 -8.44
N ILE A 59 17.58 -10.30 -7.47
CA ILE A 59 18.17 -11.42 -6.75
C ILE A 59 17.53 -11.49 -5.37
N PHE A 60 16.94 -12.64 -5.05
CA PHE A 60 16.29 -12.87 -3.76
C PHE A 60 17.19 -13.75 -2.88
N VAL A 61 17.50 -13.28 -1.68
CA VAL A 61 18.44 -13.93 -0.76
C VAL A 61 17.74 -14.21 0.56
N GLY A 62 17.85 -15.45 1.05
CA GLY A 62 17.30 -15.89 2.33
C GLY A 62 16.39 -17.12 2.19
N PRO A 63 15.72 -17.51 3.28
CA PRO A 63 14.78 -18.63 3.28
C PRO A 63 13.52 -18.33 2.46
N PRO A 64 12.94 -19.31 1.73
CA PRO A 64 11.83 -19.08 0.79
C PRO A 64 10.62 -18.33 1.37
N LEU A 65 10.32 -18.54 2.66
CA LEU A 65 9.19 -17.88 3.34
C LEU A 65 9.43 -16.40 3.67
N ASN A 66 10.65 -15.89 3.50
CA ASN A 66 11.05 -14.55 3.94
C ASN A 66 11.80 -13.74 2.87
N ILE A 67 12.00 -14.30 1.66
CA ILE A 67 12.81 -13.64 0.63
C ILE A 67 12.15 -12.44 -0.03
N SER A 68 10.81 -12.44 -0.14
CA SER A 68 10.11 -11.39 -0.87
C SER A 68 10.06 -10.10 -0.05
N PRO A 69 10.44 -8.94 -0.62
CA PRO A 69 10.30 -7.65 0.05
C PRO A 69 8.82 -7.24 0.23
N LEU A 70 7.86 -7.94 -0.39
CA LEU A 70 6.43 -7.68 -0.28
C LEU A 70 5.72 -8.57 0.77
N ARG A 71 6.49 -9.31 1.56
CA ARG A 71 5.93 -10.17 2.63
C ARG A 71 5.11 -9.37 3.64
N TYR A 72 4.01 -9.96 4.10
CA TYR A 72 3.11 -9.33 5.09
C TYR A 72 3.85 -9.01 6.40
N GLN A 73 4.54 -9.99 6.97
CA GLN A 73 5.31 -9.87 8.21
C GLN A 73 6.79 -10.15 7.98
N LEU A 74 7.63 -9.54 8.82
CA LEU A 74 9.06 -9.83 8.87
C LEU A 74 9.31 -11.01 9.79
N TYR A 75 9.75 -12.12 9.23
CA TYR A 75 10.13 -13.28 10.01
C TYR A 75 11.65 -13.29 10.17
N TYR A 76 12.12 -13.72 11.35
CA TYR A 76 13.53 -14.04 11.54
C TYR A 76 13.69 -15.55 11.40
N VAL A 77 14.53 -15.97 10.47
CA VAL A 77 14.93 -17.37 10.35
C VAL A 77 16.44 -17.41 10.53
N ASN A 78 16.89 -18.11 11.57
CA ASN A 78 18.32 -18.25 11.91
C ASN A 78 19.07 -16.91 12.00
N ASN A 79 18.48 -15.90 12.65
CA ASN A 79 19.05 -14.55 12.82
C ASN A 79 19.36 -13.79 11.52
N THR A 80 18.80 -14.21 10.38
CA THR A 80 18.98 -13.51 9.10
C THR A 80 17.66 -13.03 8.52
N TYR A 81 17.67 -11.84 7.93
CA TYR A 81 16.56 -11.34 7.15
C TYR A 81 16.68 -11.80 5.70
N GLY A 82 15.57 -12.28 5.15
CA GLY A 82 15.44 -12.34 3.70
C GLY A 82 15.42 -10.91 3.13
N HIS A 83 16.14 -10.73 2.04
CA HIS A 83 16.28 -9.46 1.36
C HIS A 83 16.42 -9.69 -0.14
N MET A 84 16.25 -8.62 -0.89
CA MET A 84 16.35 -8.61 -2.34
C MET A 84 17.40 -7.58 -2.77
N TYR A 85 18.21 -7.94 -3.76
CA TYR A 85 19.08 -7.01 -4.48
C TYR A 85 18.50 -6.67 -5.85
N THR A 86 18.62 -5.42 -6.26
CA THR A 86 18.37 -4.97 -7.62
C THR A 86 19.46 -4.02 -8.09
N ASP A 87 19.88 -4.19 -9.34
CA ASP A 87 20.88 -3.32 -9.98
C ASP A 87 20.19 -2.15 -10.71
N THR A 88 18.90 -2.30 -11.04
CA THR A 88 18.17 -1.38 -11.93
C THR A 88 16.92 -0.82 -11.26
N SER A 89 15.82 -1.57 -11.24
CA SER A 89 14.59 -1.19 -10.54
C SER A 89 13.81 -2.39 -10.05
N ILE A 90 13.04 -2.14 -8.99
CA ILE A 90 11.92 -2.99 -8.59
C ILE A 90 10.61 -2.32 -8.99
N ASP A 91 9.82 -3.04 -9.78
CA ASP A 91 8.51 -2.60 -10.26
C ASP A 91 7.44 -3.42 -9.53
N ILE A 92 6.69 -2.78 -8.64
CA ILE A 92 5.68 -3.40 -7.78
C ILE A 92 4.32 -3.04 -8.35
N GLN A 93 3.59 -4.04 -8.82
CA GLN A 93 2.24 -3.85 -9.36
C GLN A 93 1.21 -4.28 -8.30
N PHE A 94 0.26 -3.40 -8.02
CA PHE A 94 -0.85 -3.66 -7.12
C PHE A 94 -1.98 -4.39 -7.85
N SER A 95 -2.85 -5.06 -7.07
CA SER A 95 -4.01 -5.81 -7.59
C SER A 95 -5.04 -4.92 -8.29
N GLN A 96 -5.11 -3.65 -7.90
CA GLN A 96 -5.90 -2.59 -8.52
C GLN A 96 -5.22 -1.23 -8.26
N ALA A 97 -5.76 -0.16 -8.80
CA ALA A 97 -5.30 1.18 -8.44
C ALA A 97 -5.77 1.53 -7.02
N TYR A 98 -4.85 2.02 -6.19
CA TYR A 98 -5.12 2.43 -4.81
C TYR A 98 -4.80 3.91 -4.60
N GLU A 99 -5.61 4.61 -3.82
CA GLU A 99 -5.29 5.91 -3.24
C GLU A 99 -4.27 5.69 -2.10
N ILE A 100 -3.03 6.11 -2.30
CA ILE A 100 -1.95 6.00 -1.30
C ILE A 100 -1.28 7.36 -1.11
N ASN A 101 -0.68 7.55 0.05
CA ASN A 101 0.06 8.78 0.39
C ASN A 101 1.36 8.52 1.15
N GLN A 102 1.66 7.24 1.41
CA GLN A 102 2.84 6.85 2.16
C GLN A 102 3.44 5.55 1.61
N ILE A 103 4.75 5.54 1.47
CA ILE A 103 5.56 4.37 1.14
C ILE A 103 6.68 4.26 2.17
N ILE A 104 6.92 3.05 2.66
CA ILE A 104 8.03 2.73 3.55
C ILE A 104 8.92 1.72 2.83
N VAL A 105 10.22 2.02 2.77
CA VAL A 105 11.24 1.12 2.24
C VAL A 105 12.22 0.83 3.36
N TRP A 106 12.34 -0.43 3.76
CA TRP A 106 13.35 -0.88 4.68
C TRP A 106 14.53 -1.43 3.89
N LEU A 107 15.66 -0.73 3.96
CA LEU A 107 16.91 -1.08 3.31
C LEU A 107 17.70 -2.10 4.14
N TYR A 108 18.45 -2.94 3.44
CA TYR A 108 19.45 -3.80 4.07
C TYR A 108 20.78 -3.03 4.14
N ASP A 109 21.16 -2.65 5.36
CA ASP A 109 22.29 -1.76 5.67
C ASP A 109 23.41 -2.46 6.45
N ILE A 110 23.40 -3.80 6.50
CA ILE A 110 24.51 -4.58 7.05
C ILE A 110 25.82 -4.15 6.36
N ASP A 111 26.87 -4.01 7.15
CA ASP A 111 28.20 -3.49 6.79
C ASP A 111 28.27 -1.98 6.54
N GLY A 112 27.30 -1.19 7.02
CA GLY A 112 27.31 0.27 6.88
C GLY A 112 27.03 0.74 5.45
N ARG A 113 26.32 -0.10 4.67
CA ARG A 113 25.96 0.23 3.29
C ARG A 113 24.90 1.32 3.26
N ASN A 114 25.18 2.35 2.48
CA ASN A 114 24.20 3.35 2.09
C ASN A 114 23.72 3.12 0.64
N HIS A 115 22.53 3.63 0.36
CA HIS A 115 21.82 3.42 -0.90
C HIS A 115 21.38 4.76 -1.50
N CYS A 116 21.38 4.84 -2.82
CA CYS A 116 20.80 5.95 -3.57
C CYS A 116 19.66 5.39 -4.41
N PHE A 117 18.45 5.94 -4.26
CA PHE A 117 17.32 5.50 -5.07
C PHE A 117 16.29 6.60 -5.22
N LYS A 118 15.42 6.42 -6.21
CA LYS A 118 14.20 7.22 -6.36
C LYS A 118 12.96 6.36 -6.48
N ILE A 119 11.82 6.91 -6.10
CA ILE A 119 10.51 6.26 -6.19
C ILE A 119 9.67 7.01 -7.21
N ILE A 120 9.14 6.27 -8.16
CA ILE A 120 8.21 6.73 -9.18
C ILE A 120 6.88 6.02 -8.96
N ALA A 121 5.81 6.79 -8.84
CA ALA A 121 4.44 6.30 -8.91
C ALA A 121 3.98 6.23 -10.36
N ILE A 122 3.24 5.18 -10.70
CA ILE A 122 2.60 5.02 -12.00
C ILE A 122 1.12 4.76 -11.77
N ASP A 123 0.28 5.60 -12.36
CA ASP A 123 -1.18 5.47 -12.26
C ASP A 123 -1.74 4.42 -13.25
N GLN A 124 -3.06 4.22 -13.23
CA GLN A 124 -3.76 3.29 -14.13
C GLN A 124 -3.74 3.70 -15.61
N TYR A 125 -3.31 4.93 -15.92
CA TYR A 125 -3.18 5.48 -17.26
C TYR A 125 -1.71 5.53 -17.72
N ASN A 126 -0.80 4.86 -16.99
CA ASN A 126 0.65 4.86 -17.22
C ASN A 126 1.31 6.25 -17.11
N GLN A 127 0.73 7.18 -16.35
CA GLN A 127 1.38 8.46 -16.04
C GLN A 127 2.36 8.27 -14.89
N GLU A 128 3.61 8.68 -15.12
CA GLU A 128 4.68 8.59 -14.12
C GLU A 128 4.79 9.89 -13.31
N THR A 129 4.88 9.77 -11.99
CA THR A 129 5.14 10.88 -11.06
C THR A 129 6.28 10.52 -10.13
N GLU A 130 7.32 11.35 -10.06
CA GLU A 130 8.40 11.16 -9.09
C GLU A 130 7.91 11.57 -7.70
N LEU A 131 7.97 10.63 -6.75
CA LEU A 131 7.55 10.86 -5.37
C LEU A 131 8.69 11.24 -4.45
N PHE A 132 9.89 10.71 -4.74
CA PHE A 132 11.04 10.82 -3.87
C PHE A 132 12.33 10.51 -4.61
N GLN A 133 13.39 11.25 -4.30
CA GLN A 133 14.75 10.90 -4.62
C GLN A 133 15.62 11.16 -3.39
N GLY A 134 16.41 10.16 -2.99
CA GLY A 134 17.32 10.31 -1.86
C GLY A 134 18.67 9.68 -2.12
N LEU A 135 19.67 10.24 -1.44
CA LEU A 135 21.08 9.89 -1.57
C LEU A 135 21.61 9.45 -0.20
N ASN A 136 22.52 8.49 -0.18
CA ASN A 136 23.17 7.99 1.03
C ASN A 136 22.20 7.53 2.14
N LEU A 137 21.12 6.85 1.76
CA LEU A 137 20.07 6.38 2.67
C LEU A 137 20.47 5.06 3.36
N ILE A 138 20.06 4.91 4.61
CA ILE A 138 20.27 3.72 5.44
C ILE A 138 18.99 3.36 6.21
N GLY A 139 18.87 2.11 6.65
CA GLY A 139 17.75 1.66 7.49
C GLY A 139 16.37 1.82 6.85
N MET A 140 15.41 2.30 7.65
CA MET A 140 14.02 2.48 7.23
C MET A 140 13.77 3.89 6.71
N VAL A 141 13.39 4.00 5.45
CA VAL A 141 13.05 5.26 4.79
C VAL A 141 11.53 5.36 4.70
N LYS A 142 10.96 6.36 5.38
CA LYS A 142 9.54 6.69 5.31
C LYS A 142 9.34 7.87 4.36
N ILE A 143 8.59 7.65 3.30
CA ILE A 143 8.27 8.65 2.27
C ILE A 143 6.79 8.97 2.38
N THR A 144 6.48 10.26 2.52
CA THR A 144 5.10 10.75 2.58
C THR A 144 4.88 11.83 1.54
N PHE A 145 3.77 11.75 0.82
CA PHE A 145 3.43 12.60 -0.33
C PHE A 145 1.93 12.89 -0.34
N GLN A 146 1.46 13.69 -1.30
CA GLN A 146 0.02 13.98 -1.44
C GLN A 146 -0.76 12.74 -1.84
N ASP A 147 -2.04 12.67 -1.49
CA ASP A 147 -2.93 11.56 -1.86
C ASP A 147 -2.94 11.39 -3.39
N GLN A 148 -2.56 10.21 -3.87
CA GLN A 148 -2.47 9.88 -5.30
C GLN A 148 -3.03 8.49 -5.60
N ILE A 149 -3.67 8.35 -6.77
CA ILE A 149 -4.10 7.06 -7.29
C ILE A 149 -2.92 6.38 -7.99
N ILE A 150 -2.45 5.27 -7.43
CA ILE A 150 -1.25 4.57 -7.88
C ILE A 150 -1.60 3.11 -8.14
N GLN A 151 -1.18 2.58 -9.29
CA GLN A 151 -1.29 1.16 -9.62
C GLN A 151 0.06 0.45 -9.55
N THR A 152 1.14 1.13 -9.89
CA THR A 152 2.50 0.57 -9.83
C THR A 152 3.43 1.53 -9.10
N VAL A 153 4.28 0.98 -8.24
CA VAL A 153 5.40 1.70 -7.62
C VAL A 153 6.69 1.16 -8.20
N LYS A 154 7.51 2.05 -8.75
CA LYS A 154 8.82 1.74 -9.30
C LYS A 154 9.91 2.37 -8.44
N ILE A 155 10.76 1.55 -7.84
CA ILE A 155 11.93 2.00 -7.08
C ILE A 155 13.16 1.79 -7.94
N VAL A 156 13.80 2.88 -8.35
CA VAL A 156 14.94 2.89 -9.26
C VAL A 156 16.21 3.07 -8.45
N ASN A 157 17.14 2.11 -8.59
CA ASN A 157 18.48 2.21 -8.06
C ASN A 157 19.24 3.34 -8.78
N LEU A 158 19.88 4.22 -8.02
CA LEU A 158 20.67 5.32 -8.55
C LEU A 158 22.15 5.10 -8.23
N PRO A 159 23.07 5.59 -9.09
CA PRO A 159 24.48 5.60 -8.74
C PRO A 159 24.75 6.49 -7.52
N GLY A 160 25.83 6.20 -6.80
CA GLY A 160 26.32 7.04 -5.69
C GLY A 160 26.21 6.41 -4.30
N GLY A 161 25.59 5.24 -4.17
CA GLY A 161 25.66 4.45 -2.95
C GLY A 161 27.01 3.74 -2.80
N THR A 162 27.33 3.32 -1.59
CA THR A 162 28.47 2.43 -1.27
C THR A 162 28.38 1.07 -1.96
N SER A 163 27.15 0.64 -2.30
CA SER A 163 26.86 -0.56 -3.07
C SER A 163 26.34 -0.15 -4.45
N SER A 164 26.77 -0.87 -5.50
CA SER A 164 26.18 -0.73 -6.84
C SER A 164 24.75 -1.28 -6.93
N LYS A 165 24.34 -2.08 -5.93
CA LYS A 165 23.02 -2.71 -5.85
C LYS A 165 22.20 -2.11 -4.72
N LEU A 166 20.93 -1.82 -5.00
CA LEU A 166 19.93 -1.49 -3.98
C LEU A 166 19.52 -2.78 -3.26
N ALA A 167 19.64 -2.79 -1.94
CA ALA A 167 19.31 -3.93 -1.10
C ALA A 167 18.10 -3.62 -0.22
N ILE A 168 17.04 -4.40 -0.36
CA ILE A 168 15.73 -4.13 0.24
C ILE A 168 15.30 -5.31 1.10
N ILE A 169 14.98 -5.02 2.36
CA ILE A 169 14.37 -5.96 3.29
C ILE A 169 12.87 -5.99 3.02
N LYS A 170 12.15 -4.87 3.12
CA LYS A 170 10.69 -4.82 2.98
C LYS A 170 10.23 -3.51 2.36
N ILE A 171 9.15 -3.59 1.59
CA ILE A 171 8.43 -2.43 1.05
C ILE A 171 6.99 -2.51 1.54
N SER A 172 6.46 -1.38 2.00
CA SER A 172 5.07 -1.22 2.37
C SER A 172 4.50 0.04 1.75
N ALA A 173 3.24 -0.02 1.30
CA ALA A 173 2.53 1.14 0.77
C ALA A 173 1.12 1.16 1.34
N PHE A 174 0.67 2.30 1.84
CA PHE A 174 -0.65 2.42 2.43
C PHE A 174 -1.15 3.87 2.39
N TYR A 175 -2.46 4.01 2.57
CA TYR A 175 -3.05 5.30 2.91
C TYR A 175 -2.91 5.53 4.42
N ALA A 176 -2.13 6.52 4.83
CA ALA A 176 -2.01 6.94 6.22
C ALA A 176 -3.03 8.06 6.51
N ASN A 177 -3.91 7.82 7.48
CA ASN A 177 -4.73 8.88 8.07
C ASN A 177 -3.87 9.65 9.08
N TRP A 178 -3.60 10.93 8.81
CA TRP A 178 -2.82 11.80 9.68
C TRP A 178 -3.46 12.09 11.05
N ASN A 179 -4.75 11.80 11.22
CA ASN A 179 -5.53 12.16 12.42
C ASN A 179 -5.61 11.03 13.48
N LEU A 180 -4.72 10.04 13.44
CA LEU A 180 -4.74 8.89 14.36
C LEU A 180 -3.42 8.65 15.11
N ILE A 181 -2.61 9.70 15.32
CA ILE A 181 -1.48 9.68 16.25
C ILE A 181 -1.83 10.51 17.48
#